data_AF-V4BGI1-F1
#
_entry.id   AF-V4BGI1-F1
#
_cell.length_a   1.000
_cell.length_b   1.000
_cell.length_c   1.000
_cell.angle_alpha   90.00
_cell.angle_beta   90.00
_cell.angle_gamma   90.00
#
_symmetry.space_group_name_H-M   'P 1'
#
loop_
_entity.id
_entity.type
_entity.pdbx_description
1 polymer ?
#
loop_
_entity_poly.entity_id
_entity_poly.type
_entity_poly.pdbx_seq_one_letter_code
_entity_poly.pdbx_strand_id
1 'polypeptide(L)'
;MLLDMSRDDCKRVLRRLELEGYSAVLSAFRAQGDLTKEKKKILQDLQNILSISTERHRAEVRRAVNDEKFATIAHNISGANTTSEWLIEGRRLIPLMPRLVPQTAFTDAANRVANAQAEKNAMLPAPKNTAGRDGK
;
A
#
# COMPACT_ATOMS: atom_id res chain seq x y z
N MET A 1 -4.73 34.36 -33.64
CA MET A 1 -3.91 35.18 -32.73
C MET A 1 -3.28 34.24 -31.71
N LEU A 2 -1.96 34.28 -31.54
CA LEU A 2 -1.28 33.50 -30.50
C LEU A 2 -1.27 34.30 -29.21
N LEU A 3 -1.42 33.62 -28.07
CA LEU A 3 -1.35 34.25 -26.74
C LEU A 3 0.11 34.48 -26.34
N ASP A 4 0.36 35.52 -25.56
CA ASP A 4 1.67 35.81 -24.99
C ASP A 4 2.00 34.83 -23.86
N MET A 5 2.44 33.64 -24.23
CA MET A 5 2.86 32.58 -23.32
C MET A 5 4.30 32.17 -23.61
N SER A 6 5.10 32.02 -22.56
CA SER A 6 6.45 31.48 -22.73
C SER A 6 6.39 29.99 -23.10
N ARG A 7 7.46 29.48 -23.71
CA ARG A 7 7.57 28.04 -24.04
C ARG A 7 7.41 27.16 -22.80
N ASP A 8 7.89 27.61 -21.65
CA ASP A 8 7.81 26.84 -20.41
C ASP A 8 6.41 26.89 -19.79
N ASP A 9 5.67 28.00 -19.96
CA ASP A 9 4.25 28.06 -19.60
C ASP A 9 3.43 27.10 -20.45
N CYS A 10 3.67 27.06 -21.76
CA CYS A 10 3.03 26.12 -22.67
C CYS A 10 3.30 24.66 -22.27
N LYS A 11 4.54 24.30 -21.90
CA LYS A 11 4.87 22.95 -21.43
C LYS A 11 4.13 22.60 -20.13
N ARG A 12 4.06 23.53 -19.17
CA ARG A 12 3.35 23.33 -17.90
C ARG A 12 1.86 23.13 -18.13
N VAL A 13 1.26 23.94 -19.00
CA VAL A 13 -0.16 23.84 -19.37
C VAL A 13 -0.44 22.53 -20.10
N LEU A 14 0.41 22.14 -21.05
CA LEU A 14 0.30 20.84 -21.72
C LEU A 14 0.34 19.70 -20.71
N ARG A 15 1.31 19.71 -19.78
CA ARG A 15 1.42 18.66 -18.77
C ARG A 15 0.18 18.59 -17.87
N ARG A 16 -0.40 19.74 -17.50
CA ARG A 16 -1.66 19.78 -16.75
C ARG A 16 -2.80 19.14 -17.55
N LEU A 17 -2.95 19.50 -18.82
CA LEU A 17 -4.00 18.96 -19.70
C LEU A 17 -3.88 17.45 -19.89
N GLU A 18 -2.66 16.92 -20.05
CA GLU A 18 -2.40 15.47 -20.11
C GLU A 18 -2.89 14.75 -18.84
N LEU A 19 -2.52 15.29 -17.67
CA LEU A 19 -2.90 14.70 -16.38
C LEU A 19 -4.42 14.76 -16.15
N GLU A 20 -5.05 15.90 -16.45
CA GLU A 20 -6.49 16.10 -16.32
C GLU A 20 -7.28 15.21 -17.27
N GLY A 21 -6.86 15.14 -18.54
CA GLY A 21 -7.47 14.28 -19.55
C GLY A 21 -7.40 12.81 -19.16
N TYR A 22 -6.23 12.34 -18.70
CA TYR A 22 -6.08 10.97 -18.21
C TYR A 22 -7.01 10.66 -17.03
N SER A 23 -7.03 11.56 -16.04
CA SER A 23 -7.91 11.46 -14.87
C SER A 23 -9.39 11.41 -15.26
N ALA A 24 -9.82 12.23 -16.22
CA ALA A 24 -11.20 12.31 -16.65
C ALA A 24 -11.66 11.02 -17.33
N VAL A 25 -10.84 10.45 -18.22
CA VAL A 25 -11.12 9.16 -18.87
C VAL A 25 -11.23 8.04 -17.82
N LEU A 26 -10.31 8.00 -16.87
CA LEU A 26 -10.32 6.98 -15.81
C LEU A 26 -11.56 7.10 -14.93
N SER A 27 -11.95 8.32 -14.53
CA SER A 27 -13.19 8.58 -13.79
C SER A 27 -14.43 8.12 -14.56
N ALA A 28 -14.49 8.40 -15.87
CA ALA A 28 -15.60 7.94 -16.71
C ALA A 28 -15.66 6.41 -16.77
N PHE A 29 -14.53 5.74 -17.00
CA PHE A 29 -14.47 4.27 -17.04
C PHE A 29 -14.84 3.63 -15.71
N ARG A 30 -14.46 4.26 -14.58
CA ARG A 30 -14.82 3.81 -13.24
C ARG A 30 -16.31 4.01 -12.95
N ALA A 31 -16.91 5.13 -13.37
CA ALA A 31 -18.34 5.37 -13.22
C ALA A 31 -19.20 4.43 -14.09
N GLN A 32 -18.64 3.88 -15.16
CA GLN A 32 -19.32 2.90 -16.03
C GLN A 32 -19.37 1.47 -15.47
N GLY A 33 -18.71 1.14 -14.36
CA GLY A 33 -18.65 -0.23 -13.83
C GLY A 33 -17.22 -0.73 -13.61
N ASP A 34 -17.05 -2.06 -13.53
CA ASP A 34 -15.73 -2.67 -13.28
C ASP A 34 -14.77 -2.49 -14.48
N LEU A 35 -13.49 -2.76 -14.23
CA LEU A 35 -12.43 -2.71 -15.22
C LEU A 35 -12.47 -3.95 -16.11
N THR A 36 -12.52 -3.76 -17.43
CA THR A 36 -12.43 -4.84 -18.41
C THR A 36 -11.06 -4.85 -19.10
N LYS A 37 -10.74 -5.92 -19.83
CA LYS A 37 -9.49 -6.05 -20.59
C LYS A 37 -9.38 -4.96 -21.67
N GLU A 38 -10.48 -4.60 -22.30
CA GLU A 38 -10.56 -3.57 -23.33
C GLU A 38 -10.29 -2.19 -22.73
N LYS A 39 -10.97 -1.84 -21.62
CA LYS A 39 -10.72 -0.59 -20.88
C LYS A 39 -9.25 -0.51 -20.43
N LYS A 40 -8.68 -1.61 -19.92
CA LYS A 40 -7.28 -1.69 -19.50
C LYS A 40 -6.32 -1.43 -20.67
N LYS A 41 -6.56 -2.04 -21.84
CA LYS A 41 -5.75 -1.80 -23.03
C LYS A 41 -5.78 -0.33 -23.44
N ILE A 42 -6.96 0.29 -23.48
CA ILE A 42 -7.11 1.71 -23.79
C ILE A 42 -6.37 2.59 -22.77
N LEU A 43 -6.47 2.27 -21.48
CA LEU A 43 -5.75 3.01 -20.44
C LEU A 43 -4.22 2.87 -20.57
N GLN A 44 -3.73 1.72 -21.02
CA GLN A 44 -2.30 1.49 -21.28
C GLN A 44 -1.80 2.30 -22.49
N ASP A 45 -2.58 2.33 -23.57
CA ASP A 45 -2.25 3.11 -24.76
C ASP A 45 -2.28 4.62 -24.43
N LEU A 46 -3.31 5.06 -23.71
CA LEU A 46 -3.44 6.46 -23.26
C LEU A 46 -2.32 6.85 -22.29
N GLN A 47 -1.92 5.94 -21.40
CA GLN A 47 -0.81 6.14 -20.48
C GLN A 47 0.49 6.44 -21.26
N ASN A 48 0.75 5.69 -22.34
CA ASN A 48 1.93 5.88 -23.18
C ASN A 48 1.86 7.20 -23.95
N ILE A 49 0.73 7.51 -24.57
CA ILE A 49 0.53 8.73 -25.38
C ILE A 49 0.66 9.99 -24.51
N LEU A 50 0.07 9.98 -23.30
CA LEU A 50 0.07 11.13 -22.38
C LEU A 50 1.25 11.14 -21.40
N SER A 51 2.25 10.27 -21.61
CA SER A 51 3.46 10.19 -20.76
C SER A 51 3.14 10.07 -19.26
N ILE A 52 2.24 9.17 -18.91
CA ILE A 52 1.81 8.92 -17.53
C ILE A 52 2.62 7.78 -16.93
N SER A 53 3.26 7.99 -15.78
CA SER A 53 4.01 6.92 -15.12
C SER A 53 3.08 5.83 -14.58
N THR A 54 3.59 4.61 -14.44
CA THR A 54 2.84 3.49 -13.84
C THR A 54 2.38 3.79 -12.42
N GLU A 55 3.20 4.50 -11.64
CA GLU A 55 2.81 4.90 -10.29
C GLU A 55 1.71 5.96 -10.30
N ARG A 56 1.75 6.92 -11.23
CA ARG A 56 0.67 7.91 -11.39
C ARG A 56 -0.62 7.23 -11.81
N HIS A 57 -0.57 6.29 -12.76
CA HIS A 57 -1.72 5.48 -13.15
C HIS A 57 -2.36 4.78 -11.94
N ARG A 58 -1.58 4.02 -11.16
CA ARG A 58 -2.08 3.32 -9.96
C ARG A 58 -2.65 4.30 -8.92
N ALA A 59 -2.07 5.49 -8.79
CA ALA A 59 -2.59 6.52 -7.92
C ALA A 59 -3.98 7.02 -8.36
N GLU A 60 -4.17 7.28 -9.66
CA GLU A 60 -5.45 7.69 -10.23
C GLU A 60 -6.51 6.59 -10.12
N VAL A 61 -6.13 5.32 -10.33
CA VAL A 61 -7.02 4.16 -10.10
C VAL A 61 -7.54 4.18 -8.67
N ARG A 62 -6.65 4.28 -7.68
CA ARG A 62 -7.05 4.33 -6.27
C ARG A 62 -7.95 5.54 -5.96
N ARG A 63 -7.62 6.70 -6.52
CA ARG A 63 -8.45 7.91 -6.37
C ARG A 63 -9.86 7.67 -6.89
N ALA A 64 -10.00 7.15 -8.11
CA ALA A 64 -11.32 6.94 -8.72
C ALA A 64 -12.11 5.81 -8.02
N VAL A 65 -11.45 4.75 -7.56
CA VAL A 65 -12.10 3.67 -6.81
C VAL A 65 -12.67 4.15 -5.48
N ASN A 66 -11.95 5.03 -4.79
CA ASN A 66 -12.35 5.60 -3.50
C ASN A 66 -13.29 6.81 -3.63
N ASP A 67 -13.63 7.23 -4.84
CA ASP A 67 -14.62 8.30 -5.05
C ASP A 67 -16.03 7.71 -4.92
N GLU A 68 -16.72 8.11 -3.85
CA GLU A 68 -18.06 7.65 -3.53
C GLU A 68 -19.06 7.96 -4.65
N LYS A 69 -18.91 9.10 -5.33
CA LYS A 69 -19.82 9.49 -6.42
C LYS A 69 -19.70 8.52 -7.58
N PHE A 70 -18.48 8.14 -7.99
CA PHE A 70 -18.29 7.17 -9.07
C PHE A 70 -18.72 5.77 -8.64
N ALA A 71 -18.55 5.41 -7.36
CA ALA A 71 -19.08 4.16 -6.82
C ALA A 71 -20.60 4.09 -6.92
N THR A 72 -21.31 5.14 -6.50
CA THR A 72 -22.76 5.22 -6.60
C THR A 72 -23.23 5.20 -8.04
N ILE A 73 -22.60 5.95 -8.95
CA ILE A 73 -22.98 5.95 -10.38
C ILE A 73 -22.81 4.54 -10.96
N ALA A 74 -21.65 3.91 -10.75
CA ALA A 74 -21.39 2.57 -11.27
C ALA A 74 -22.37 1.53 -10.72
N HIS A 75 -22.74 1.63 -9.44
CA HIS A 75 -23.72 0.74 -8.85
C HIS A 75 -25.10 0.86 -9.52
N ASN A 76 -25.55 2.09 -9.79
CA ASN A 76 -26.83 2.33 -10.44
C ASN A 76 -26.83 1.96 -11.93
N ILE A 77 -25.69 2.08 -12.62
CA ILE A 77 -25.59 1.77 -14.06
C ILE A 77 -25.35 0.28 -14.32
N SER A 78 -24.50 -0.38 -13.53
CA SER A 78 -24.01 -1.74 -13.81
C SER A 78 -24.30 -2.76 -12.70
N GLY A 79 -24.89 -2.34 -11.59
CA GLY A 79 -25.25 -3.23 -10.48
C GLY A 79 -24.12 -3.43 -9.46
N ALA A 80 -24.12 -4.59 -8.81
CA ALA A 80 -23.11 -4.95 -7.82
C ALA A 80 -21.76 -5.33 -8.47
N ASN A 81 -20.70 -5.45 -7.67
CA ASN A 81 -19.38 -5.95 -8.08
C ASN A 81 -18.65 -5.07 -9.11
N THR A 82 -18.66 -3.75 -8.94
CA THR A 82 -18.05 -2.79 -9.89
C THR A 82 -16.62 -2.38 -9.53
N THR A 83 -15.95 -3.10 -8.62
CA THR A 83 -14.69 -2.65 -8.01
C THR A 83 -13.57 -3.69 -7.98
N SER A 84 -13.82 -4.96 -8.28
CA SER A 84 -12.84 -6.03 -8.04
C SER A 84 -11.59 -5.84 -8.89
N GLU A 85 -11.77 -5.70 -10.20
CA GLU A 85 -10.66 -5.58 -11.14
C GLU A 85 -9.94 -4.23 -10.97
N TRP A 86 -10.68 -3.17 -10.64
CA TRP A 86 -10.06 -1.90 -10.29
C TRP A 86 -9.16 -1.97 -9.05
N LEU A 87 -9.58 -2.71 -8.01
CA LEU A 87 -8.77 -2.90 -6.81
C LEU A 87 -7.47 -3.67 -7.10
N ILE A 88 -7.50 -4.63 -8.04
CA ILE A 88 -6.32 -5.36 -8.50
C ILE A 88 -5.38 -4.43 -9.25
N GLU A 89 -5.90 -3.62 -10.17
CA GLU A 89 -5.11 -2.70 -10.98
C GLU A 89 -4.42 -1.61 -10.12
N GLY A 90 -5.11 -1.12 -9.10
CA GLY A 90 -4.63 -0.07 -8.20
C GLY A 90 -3.66 -0.52 -7.10
N ARG A 91 -3.33 -1.82 -7.00
CA ARG A 91 -2.56 -2.41 -5.89
C ARG A 91 -1.21 -1.71 -5.68
N ARG A 92 -0.87 -1.52 -4.40
CA ARG A 92 0.46 -1.06 -3.96
C ARG A 92 1.28 -2.27 -3.53
N LEU A 93 2.59 -2.21 -3.76
CA LEU A 93 3.54 -3.08 -3.07
C LEU A 93 3.69 -2.57 -1.64
N ILE A 94 3.02 -3.22 -0.68
CA ILE A 94 3.13 -2.93 0.75
C ILE A 94 3.52 -4.21 1.50
N PRO A 95 4.44 -4.14 2.48
CA PRO A 95 4.71 -5.28 3.35
C PRO A 95 3.46 -5.63 4.18
N LEU A 96 2.93 -6.83 4.00
CA LEU A 96 1.89 -7.37 4.86
C LEU A 96 2.55 -7.90 6.14
N MET A 97 2.64 -7.05 7.16
CA MET A 97 3.13 -7.50 8.45
C MET A 97 1.97 -8.12 9.23
N PRO A 98 2.11 -9.36 9.73
CA PRO A 98 1.13 -9.91 10.66
C PRO A 98 1.08 -9.01 11.90
N ARG A 99 -0.09 -8.94 12.52
CA ARG A 99 -0.21 -8.26 13.81
C ARG A 99 0.75 -8.92 14.80
N LEU A 100 1.50 -8.10 15.53
CA LEU A 100 2.41 -8.59 16.55
C LEU A 100 1.62 -9.37 17.60
N VAL A 101 1.98 -10.63 17.81
CA VAL A 101 1.47 -11.41 18.93
C VAL A 101 2.18 -10.97 20.22
N PRO A 102 1.48 -10.94 21.37
CA PRO A 102 2.10 -10.61 22.64
C PRO A 102 3.33 -11.47 22.88
N GLN A 103 4.47 -10.83 23.11
CA GLN A 103 5.70 -11.53 23.50
C GLN A 103 5.52 -11.95 24.97
N THR A 104 5.36 -13.25 25.22
CA THR A 104 5.23 -13.80 26.56
C THR A 104 6.55 -14.45 27.00
N ALA A 105 6.69 -14.73 28.30
CA ALA A 105 7.85 -15.44 28.85
C ALA A 105 8.03 -16.88 28.30
N PHE A 106 7.14 -17.35 27.43
CA PHE A 106 7.20 -18.64 26.75
C PHE A 106 7.75 -18.56 25.32
N THR A 107 8.27 -17.39 24.93
CA THR A 107 8.97 -17.26 23.64
C THR A 107 10.28 -18.06 23.67
N ASP A 108 10.69 -18.59 22.51
CA ASP A 108 11.96 -19.33 22.39
C ASP A 108 13.16 -18.53 22.89
N ALA A 109 13.11 -17.19 22.77
CA ALA A 109 14.12 -16.31 23.32
C ALA A 109 14.16 -16.37 24.86
N ALA A 110 13.00 -16.35 25.53
CA ALA A 110 12.93 -16.48 26.98
C ALA A 110 13.39 -17.88 27.45
N ASN A 111 13.00 -18.95 26.73
CA ASN A 111 13.48 -20.31 27.01
C ASN A 111 15.00 -20.44 26.84
N ARG A 112 15.58 -19.86 25.78
CA ARG A 112 17.04 -19.85 25.54
C ARG A 112 17.78 -19.14 26.67
N VAL A 113 17.30 -17.97 27.09
CA VAL A 113 17.92 -17.21 28.19
C VAL A 113 17.78 -17.96 29.52
N ALA A 114 16.62 -18.55 29.79
CA ALA A 114 16.39 -19.36 31.00
C ALA A 114 17.32 -20.59 31.05
N ASN A 115 17.44 -21.33 29.95
CA ASN A 115 18.34 -22.49 29.86
C ASN A 115 19.81 -22.07 30.01
N ALA A 116 20.25 -21.01 29.34
CA ALA A 116 21.60 -20.49 29.48
C ALA A 116 21.91 -20.02 30.92
N GLN A 117 20.93 -19.44 31.61
CA GLN A 117 21.09 -19.06 33.01
C GLN A 117 21.08 -20.29 33.94
N ALA A 118 20.27 -21.30 33.64
CA ALA A 118 20.24 -22.56 34.39
C ALA A 118 21.59 -23.30 34.30
N GLU A 119 22.22 -23.36 33.12
CA GLU A 119 23.56 -23.92 32.95
C GLU A 119 24.61 -23.19 33.78
N LYS A 120 24.59 -21.84 33.77
CA LYS A 120 25.48 -21.04 34.61
C LYS A 120 25.26 -21.28 36.10
N ASN A 121 24.00 -21.37 36.53
CA ASN A 121 23.65 -21.63 37.92
C ASN A 121 24.10 -23.04 38.37
N ALA A 122 24.09 -24.03 37.47
CA ALA A 122 24.59 -25.37 37.75
C ALA A 122 26.11 -25.41 37.97
N MET A 123 26.86 -24.45 37.43
CA MET A 123 28.30 -24.30 37.68
C MET A 123 28.62 -23.61 39.02
N LEU A 124 27.62 -22.98 39.65
CA LEU A 124 27.79 -22.33 40.94
C LEU A 124 27.61 -23.34 42.08
N PRO A 125 28.35 -23.19 43.20
CA PRO A 125 28.15 -24.04 44.36
C PRO A 125 26.73 -23.89 44.90
N ALA A 126 26.19 -24.98 45.45
CA ALA A 126 24.85 -24.99 46.02
C ALA A 126 24.67 -23.82 47.01
N PRO A 127 23.52 -23.11 47.04
CA PRO A 127 23.31 -21.92 47.87
C PRO A 127 23.65 -22.11 49.37
N LYS A 128 23.47 -23.34 49.88
CA LYS A 128 23.86 -23.74 51.25
C LYS A 128 25.37 -23.62 51.53
N ASN A 129 26.20 -23.65 50.49
CA ASN A 129 27.66 -23.59 50.54
C ASN A 129 28.22 -22.20 50.22
N THR A 130 27.37 -21.23 49.86
CA THR A 130 27.76 -19.85 49.50
C THR A 130 27.37 -18.82 50.56
N ALA A 131 26.71 -19.23 51.65
CA ALA A 131 26.42 -18.33 52.77
C ALA A 131 27.73 -17.93 53.47
N GLY A 132 28.11 -16.66 53.31
CA GLY A 132 29.18 -16.05 54.10
C GLY A 132 28.84 -16.14 55.59
N ARG A 133 29.76 -16.70 56.39
CA ARG A 133 29.66 -16.64 57.86
C ARG A 133 30.05 -15.22 58.32
N ASP A 134 29.24 -14.23 58.01
CA ASP A 134 29.35 -12.91 58.62
C ASP A 134 28.37 -12.84 59.77
N GLY A 135 28.86 -13.19 60.96
CA GLY A 135 28.04 -13.19 62.17
C GLY A 135 28.70 -13.87 63.36
N LYS A 136 29.86 -13.35 63.80
CA LYS A 136 30.22 -13.14 65.21
C LYS A 136 31.56 -12.42 65.32
#